data_AF-A0A3D0GVH0-F1
#
_entry.id   AF-A0A3D0GVH0-F1
#
_cell.length_a   1.000
_cell.length_b   1.000
_cell.length_c   1.000
_cell.angle_alpha   90.00
_cell.angle_beta   90.00
_cell.angle_gamma   90.00
#
_symmetry.space_group_name_H-M   'P 1'
#
loop_
_entity.id
_entity.type
_entity.pdbx_description
1 polymer ?
#
loop_
_entity_poly.entity_id
_entity_poly.type
_entity_poly.pdbx_seq_one_letter_code
_entity_poly.pdbx_strand_id
1 'polypeptide(L)'
;MRSLSNMKGRAILGALCLSVVLCASGCNKKKTINLTDYVTVTYDGYSGYAGINVDIDKERLEKDLVDKGIYDAEKAKAFVLELKTTTSVKVATNGKPFKISFGLEKQAEITAFPEGVNTDPVVVKPENLELAKEIDPFAAAAVSLKGISPKITPVIDGIGYEYVLSHKGFLAAGDVLKITITATAPEGCVFTQTEKEYMIGEKTNHFLSKEEVASNLDTVDSSCKQTLMDEAKDNTKRLVYRMTHNKDYLGSSSNEYIEDSTLVQCLYLTEKTLEDGKDNNYLYMIYKASVSNDLTTEEGYFVFEFPNVYMAGEEYKFGLEHAKDYYKCDKDLEVLKEELIKPKEKEYVINTLK
;
A
#
# COMPACT_ATOMS: atom_id res chain seq x y z
N MET A 1 16.74 -7.00 2.23
CA MET A 1 17.85 -6.79 3.18
C MET A 1 17.28 -6.16 4.42
N ARG A 2 17.14 -6.91 5.52
CA ARG A 2 16.67 -6.35 6.80
C ARG A 2 17.81 -5.51 7.39
N SER A 3 17.59 -4.21 7.53
CA SER A 3 18.52 -3.33 8.22
C SER A 3 18.56 -3.72 9.70
N LEU A 4 19.73 -4.17 10.17
CA LEU A 4 20.00 -4.45 11.58
C LEU A 4 20.12 -3.17 12.44
N SER A 5 19.76 -2.00 11.91
CA SER A 5 20.07 -0.69 12.51
C SER A 5 19.18 -0.25 13.68
N ASN A 6 18.13 -1.00 14.04
CA ASN A 6 17.15 -0.53 15.04
C ASN A 6 17.14 -1.30 16.37
N MET A 7 18.16 -2.10 16.67
CA MET A 7 18.36 -2.64 18.02
C MET A 7 19.29 -1.74 18.82
N LYS A 8 18.78 -0.59 19.29
CA LYS A 8 19.35 0.10 20.47
C LYS A 8 18.72 -0.51 21.73
N GLY A 9 18.93 -1.80 21.93
CA GLY A 9 18.69 -2.51 23.18
C GLY A 9 20.04 -2.96 23.69
N ARG A 10 20.32 -2.71 24.97
CA ARG A 10 21.65 -2.86 25.59
C ARG A 10 22.25 -4.24 25.30
N ALA A 11 23.55 -4.27 25.01
CA ALA A 11 24.38 -5.45 25.09
C ALA A 11 24.25 -6.05 26.51
N ILE A 12 23.40 -7.06 26.66
CA ILE A 12 23.45 -7.93 27.82
C ILE A 12 24.66 -8.82 27.56
N LEU A 13 25.78 -8.52 28.24
CA LEU A 13 26.93 -9.42 28.30
C LEU A 13 26.46 -10.73 28.96
N GLY A 14 25.92 -11.63 28.14
CA GLY A 14 25.71 -13.02 28.49
C GLY A 14 27.06 -13.67 28.64
N ALA A 15 27.48 -13.84 29.89
CA ALA A 15 28.74 -14.43 30.26
C ALA A 15 28.97 -15.78 29.58
N LEU A 16 30.19 -15.94 29.11
CA LEU A 16 30.83 -17.13 28.56
C LEU A 16 30.41 -18.42 29.28
N CYS A 17 29.58 -19.25 28.65
CA CYS A 17 29.45 -20.69 28.97
C CYS A 17 29.89 -21.49 27.73
N LEU A 18 31.21 -21.60 27.55
CA LEU A 18 31.81 -22.43 26.52
C LEU A 18 31.79 -23.90 26.99
N SER A 19 30.67 -24.62 26.85
CA SER A 19 30.70 -26.08 26.91
C SER A 19 31.18 -26.63 25.57
N VAL A 20 32.50 -26.51 25.30
CA VAL A 20 33.13 -27.12 24.13
C VAL A 20 33.13 -28.62 24.32
N VAL A 21 32.25 -29.33 23.62
CA VAL A 21 32.34 -30.80 23.52
C VAL A 21 33.49 -31.13 22.58
N LEU A 22 34.67 -31.37 23.16
CA LEU A 22 35.86 -31.83 22.44
C LEU A 22 35.67 -33.28 22.01
N CYS A 23 35.42 -33.52 20.71
CA CYS A 23 35.58 -34.84 20.12
C CYS A 23 37.08 -35.13 19.93
N ALA A 24 37.74 -35.62 20.98
CA ALA A 24 39.16 -35.94 20.92
C ALA A 24 39.43 -37.13 19.99
N SER A 25 40.16 -36.88 18.90
CA SER A 25 40.69 -37.91 18.01
C SER A 25 42.22 -37.83 17.94
N GLY A 26 42.90 -38.82 18.53
CA GLY A 26 44.14 -39.39 18.00
C GLY A 26 45.47 -38.63 18.20
N CYS A 27 46.36 -39.21 18.99
CA CYS A 27 47.77 -38.85 19.14
C CYS A 27 48.56 -38.78 17.82
N ASN A 28 49.12 -37.59 17.51
CA ASN A 28 50.42 -37.45 16.86
C ASN A 28 50.96 -36.03 17.14
N LYS A 29 52.20 -35.92 17.65
CA LYS A 29 52.88 -34.64 17.93
C LYS A 29 53.32 -33.95 16.62
N LYS A 30 52.37 -33.49 15.82
CA LYS A 30 52.56 -32.35 14.92
C LYS A 30 52.17 -31.09 15.72
N LYS A 31 52.87 -29.97 15.52
CA LYS A 31 52.51 -28.70 16.15
C LYS A 31 51.20 -28.21 15.53
N THR A 32 50.07 -28.64 16.08
CA THR A 32 48.75 -28.32 15.53
C THR A 32 48.20 -27.03 16.15
N ILE A 33 47.43 -26.29 15.36
CA ILE A 33 46.58 -25.17 15.77
C ILE A 33 45.14 -25.64 15.63
N ASN A 34 44.34 -25.47 16.67
CA ASN A 34 42.91 -25.70 16.60
C ASN A 34 42.19 -24.35 16.57
N LEU A 35 41.50 -24.02 15.48
CA LEU A 35 40.86 -22.71 15.34
C LEU A 35 39.81 -22.44 16.43
N THR A 36 39.27 -23.48 17.06
CA THR A 36 38.35 -23.35 18.19
C THR A 36 38.95 -22.60 19.37
N ASP A 37 40.26 -22.65 19.56
CA ASP A 37 40.96 -22.06 20.72
C ASP A 37 41.06 -20.53 20.64
N TYR A 38 40.67 -19.95 19.49
CA TYR A 38 40.73 -18.53 19.18
C TYR A 38 39.34 -17.93 18.96
N VAL A 39 38.27 -18.72 19.08
CA VAL A 39 36.90 -18.26 18.85
C VAL A 39 36.23 -17.81 20.15
N THR A 40 35.71 -16.59 20.14
CA THR A 40 34.76 -16.11 21.14
C THR A 40 33.39 -15.94 20.52
N VAL A 41 32.35 -16.42 21.20
CA VAL A 41 30.96 -16.29 20.74
C VAL A 41 30.19 -15.48 21.75
N THR A 42 29.53 -14.43 21.29
CA THR A 42 28.61 -13.62 22.09
C THR A 42 27.24 -13.58 21.45
N TYR A 43 26.22 -13.36 22.29
CA TYR A 43 24.83 -13.32 21.89
C TYR A 43 24.23 -11.98 22.30
N ASP A 44 23.42 -11.41 21.41
CA ASP A 44 22.67 -10.18 21.70
C ASP A 44 21.17 -10.42 21.45
N GLY A 45 20.36 -10.29 22.50
CA GLY A 45 18.92 -10.48 22.46
C GLY A 45 18.42 -11.74 23.16
N TYR A 46 17.18 -12.13 22.84
CA TYR A 46 16.46 -13.20 23.53
C TYR A 46 16.58 -14.56 22.83
N SER A 47 16.42 -15.65 23.56
CA SER A 47 16.40 -17.01 23.00
C SER A 47 15.41 -17.13 21.82
N GLY A 48 15.89 -17.57 20.67
CA GLY A 48 15.12 -17.66 19.42
C GLY A 48 15.21 -16.43 18.53
N TYR A 49 15.72 -15.32 19.08
CA TYR A 49 15.82 -14.01 18.43
C TYR A 49 17.22 -13.39 18.56
N ALA A 50 18.13 -14.01 19.31
CA ALA A 50 19.42 -13.46 19.64
C ALA A 50 20.38 -13.53 18.45
N GLY A 51 20.97 -12.40 18.08
CA GLY A 51 22.06 -12.33 17.10
C GLY A 51 23.28 -13.08 17.60
N ILE A 52 23.99 -13.77 16.69
CA ILE A 52 25.23 -14.50 16.99
C ILE A 52 26.40 -13.68 16.47
N ASN A 53 27.30 -13.28 17.37
CA ASN A 53 28.55 -12.62 17.01
C ASN A 53 29.69 -13.60 17.26
N VAL A 54 30.49 -13.87 16.23
CA VAL A 54 31.66 -14.73 16.31
C VAL A 54 32.89 -13.86 16.08
N ASP A 55 33.74 -13.80 17.09
CA ASP A 55 35.01 -13.10 17.06
C ASP A 55 36.16 -14.11 17.03
N ILE A 56 37.20 -13.80 16.26
CA ILE A 56 38.43 -14.59 16.22
C ILE A 56 39.55 -13.72 16.77
N ASP A 57 40.28 -14.22 17.76
CA ASP A 57 41.53 -13.63 18.24
C ASP A 57 42.62 -13.79 17.17
N LYS A 58 42.57 -12.92 16.15
CA LYS A 58 43.44 -12.96 14.98
C LYS A 58 44.89 -12.68 15.36
N GLU A 59 45.14 -11.82 16.35
CA GLU A 59 46.49 -11.47 16.81
C GLU A 59 47.18 -12.68 17.45
N ARG A 60 46.48 -13.38 18.36
CA ARG A 60 47.01 -14.58 18.99
C ARG A 60 47.16 -15.72 17.98
N LEU A 61 46.21 -15.86 17.05
CA LEU A 61 46.27 -16.87 16.00
C LEU A 61 47.46 -16.64 15.06
N GLU A 62 47.69 -15.39 14.62
CA GLU A 62 48.82 -15.00 13.78
C GLU A 62 50.15 -15.35 14.48
N LYS A 63 50.29 -14.95 15.75
CA LYS A 63 51.49 -15.24 16.53
C LYS A 63 51.74 -16.74 16.66
N ASP A 64 50.71 -17.52 17.01
CA ASP A 64 50.85 -18.96 17.20
C ASP A 64 51.17 -19.70 15.90
N LEU A 65 50.67 -19.22 14.74
CA LEU A 65 51.03 -19.73 13.41
C LEU A 65 52.52 -19.59 13.13
N VAL A 66 53.11 -18.44 13.48
CA VAL A 66 54.54 -18.16 13.32
C VAL A 66 55.38 -18.95 14.33
N ASP A 67 55.02 -18.90 15.62
CA ASP A 67 55.76 -19.56 16.70
C ASP A 67 55.79 -21.09 16.54
N LYS A 68 54.74 -21.67 15.95
CA LYS A 68 54.68 -23.09 15.62
C LYS A 68 55.36 -23.45 14.30
N GLY A 69 55.77 -22.45 13.51
CA GLY A 69 56.41 -22.64 12.21
C GLY A 69 55.45 -23.19 11.13
N ILE A 70 54.15 -22.91 11.26
CA ILE A 70 53.14 -23.28 10.25
C ILE A 70 53.21 -22.29 9.08
N TYR A 71 53.40 -21.00 9.37
CA TYR A 71 53.62 -19.95 8.39
C TYR A 71 54.76 -19.02 8.80
N ASP A 72 55.33 -18.31 7.83
CA ASP A 72 56.08 -17.08 8.08
C ASP A 72 55.14 -15.93 8.47
N ALA A 73 55.68 -14.81 8.97
CA ALA A 73 54.89 -13.70 9.47
C ALA A 73 53.96 -13.08 8.41
N GLU A 74 54.42 -12.97 7.16
CA GLU A 74 53.62 -12.39 6.08
C GLU A 74 52.42 -13.28 5.72
N LYS A 75 52.64 -14.59 5.59
CA LYS A 75 51.57 -15.56 5.29
C LYS A 75 50.62 -15.76 6.46
N ALA A 76 51.10 -15.72 7.71
CA ALA A 76 50.25 -15.80 8.88
C ALA A 76 49.27 -14.62 8.92
N LYS A 77 49.77 -13.40 8.68
CA LYS A 77 48.96 -12.18 8.60
C LYS A 77 47.94 -12.25 7.45
N ALA A 78 48.35 -12.70 6.26
CA ALA A 78 47.44 -12.88 5.13
C ALA A 78 46.34 -13.92 5.44
N PHE A 79 46.70 -15.05 6.06
CA PHE A 79 45.75 -16.10 6.41
C PHE A 79 44.67 -15.63 7.40
N VAL A 80 45.06 -14.94 8.49
CA VAL A 80 44.06 -14.46 9.47
C VAL A 80 43.14 -13.38 8.90
N LEU A 81 43.61 -12.62 7.90
CA LEU A 81 42.78 -11.63 7.20
C LEU A 81 41.67 -12.32 6.38
N GLU A 82 42.02 -13.38 5.65
CA GLU A 82 41.07 -14.17 4.84
C GLU A 82 40.12 -15.03 5.68
N LEU A 83 40.44 -15.30 6.95
CA LEU A 83 39.65 -16.17 7.79
C LEU A 83 38.27 -15.57 8.10
N LYS A 84 37.23 -16.33 7.77
CA LYS A 84 35.83 -16.01 8.07
C LYS A 84 35.11 -17.17 8.74
N THR A 85 34.00 -16.84 9.38
CA THR A 85 33.13 -17.82 10.02
C THR A 85 31.73 -17.78 9.44
N THR A 86 31.08 -18.93 9.40
CA THR A 86 29.66 -19.06 9.10
C THR A 86 28.98 -19.87 10.19
N THR A 87 27.77 -19.47 10.58
CA THR A 87 26.95 -20.18 11.55
C THR A 87 25.89 -21.01 10.83
N SER A 88 25.56 -22.19 11.37
CA SER A 88 24.51 -23.05 10.81
C SER A 88 23.09 -22.51 11.02
N VAL A 89 22.94 -21.48 11.86
CA VAL A 89 21.68 -20.79 12.17
C VAL A 89 21.93 -19.28 12.18
N LYS A 90 20.87 -18.48 11.98
CA LYS A 90 20.95 -17.01 12.00
C LYS A 90 20.76 -16.41 13.40
N VAL A 91 20.14 -17.16 14.30
CA VAL A 91 19.79 -16.73 15.66
C VAL A 91 20.09 -17.85 16.66
N ALA A 92 20.53 -17.49 17.85
CA ALA A 92 20.76 -18.42 18.94
C ALA A 92 19.46 -18.75 19.68
N THR A 93 19.32 -19.99 20.14
CA THR A 93 18.19 -20.43 20.98
C THR A 93 18.76 -21.14 22.21
N ASN A 94 18.22 -20.82 23.39
CA ASN A 94 18.68 -21.40 24.65
C ASN A 94 18.63 -22.92 24.59
N GLY A 95 19.73 -23.57 24.94
CA GLY A 95 19.87 -25.02 24.97
C GLY A 95 19.91 -25.73 23.62
N LYS A 96 19.76 -25.02 22.48
CA LYS A 96 19.85 -25.64 21.14
C LYS A 96 21.22 -25.40 20.52
N PRO A 97 22.01 -26.46 20.25
CA PRO A 97 23.35 -26.30 19.70
C PRO A 97 23.31 -25.86 18.23
N PHE A 98 24.32 -25.11 17.81
CA PHE A 98 24.59 -24.77 16.42
C PHE A 98 26.09 -24.95 16.10
N LYS A 99 26.43 -24.95 14.80
CA LYS A 99 27.80 -25.13 14.33
C LYS A 99 28.38 -23.82 13.81
N ILE A 100 29.65 -23.58 14.14
CA ILE A 100 30.48 -22.55 13.52
C ILE A 100 31.47 -23.26 12.61
N SER A 101 31.44 -22.91 11.32
CA SER A 101 32.38 -23.42 10.34
C SER A 101 33.34 -22.32 9.92
N PHE A 102 34.60 -22.69 9.71
CA PHE A 102 35.63 -21.80 9.21
C PHE A 102 35.70 -21.86 7.69
N GLY A 103 35.98 -20.73 7.07
CA GLY A 103 36.25 -20.64 5.65
C GLY A 103 37.25 -19.54 5.38
N LEU A 104 37.67 -19.45 4.12
CA LEU A 104 38.52 -18.38 3.63
C LEU A 104 37.69 -17.50 2.69
N GLU A 105 37.88 -16.18 2.79
CA GLU A 105 37.64 -15.29 1.67
C GLU A 105 38.62 -15.66 0.54
N LYS A 106 38.20 -15.50 -0.71
CA LYS A 106 38.97 -16.00 -1.86
C LYS A 106 39.84 -14.87 -2.43
N GLN A 107 40.70 -14.27 -1.61
CA GLN A 107 41.78 -13.44 -2.18
C GLN A 107 42.92 -14.34 -2.69
N ALA A 108 43.66 -13.83 -3.67
CA ALA A 108 44.52 -14.64 -4.55
C ALA A 108 45.70 -15.34 -3.85
N GLU A 109 46.04 -14.97 -2.59
CA GLU A 109 47.27 -15.41 -1.92
C GLU A 109 47.11 -16.67 -1.05
N ILE A 110 45.93 -16.91 -0.45
CA ILE A 110 45.69 -18.07 0.42
C ILE A 110 44.43 -18.83 -0.04
N THR A 111 44.63 -20.00 -0.67
CA THR A 111 43.53 -20.77 -1.28
C THR A 111 43.10 -21.99 -0.48
N ALA A 112 43.80 -22.34 0.59
CA ALA A 112 43.53 -23.50 1.43
C ALA A 112 44.05 -23.30 2.86
N PHE A 113 43.49 -24.08 3.79
CA PHE A 113 44.02 -24.16 5.16
C PHE A 113 45.36 -24.91 5.15
N PRO A 114 46.38 -24.43 5.90
CA PRO A 114 47.68 -25.09 5.95
C PRO A 114 47.61 -26.42 6.70
N GLU A 115 48.56 -27.30 6.41
CA GLU A 115 48.74 -28.52 7.18
C GLU A 115 49.05 -28.17 8.65
N GLY A 116 48.34 -28.82 9.58
CA GLY A 116 48.48 -28.55 11.01
C GLY A 116 47.46 -27.56 11.58
N VAL A 117 46.62 -26.93 10.75
CA VAL A 117 45.45 -26.17 11.22
C VAL A 117 44.21 -27.06 11.17
N ASN A 118 43.61 -27.32 12.35
CA ASN A 118 42.33 -28.01 12.46
C ASN A 118 41.17 -27.02 12.28
N THR A 119 40.27 -27.34 11.35
CA THR A 119 39.09 -26.56 10.98
C THR A 119 37.79 -27.26 11.35
N ASP A 120 37.83 -28.25 12.23
CA ASP A 120 36.64 -28.95 12.71
C ASP A 120 35.61 -27.93 13.21
N PRO A 121 34.32 -28.08 12.82
CA PRO A 121 33.30 -27.13 13.23
C PRO A 121 33.16 -27.05 14.75
N VAL A 122 33.09 -25.84 15.28
CA VAL A 122 32.78 -25.62 16.71
C VAL A 122 31.29 -25.90 16.91
N VAL A 123 30.96 -26.81 17.83
CA VAL A 123 29.58 -26.97 18.30
C VAL A 123 29.39 -26.12 19.55
N VAL A 124 28.50 -25.14 19.46
CA VAL A 124 28.22 -24.21 20.55
C VAL A 124 26.77 -24.40 20.99
N LYS A 125 26.55 -24.51 22.30
CA LYS A 125 25.23 -24.59 22.91
C LYS A 125 25.00 -23.35 23.78
N PRO A 126 24.15 -22.40 23.37
CA PRO A 126 23.80 -21.25 24.20
C PRO A 126 23.16 -21.69 25.51
N GLU A 127 23.55 -21.07 26.62
CA GLU A 127 22.98 -21.28 27.95
C GLU A 127 22.62 -19.94 28.57
N ASN A 128 21.62 -19.94 29.46
CA ASN A 128 21.14 -18.75 30.18
C ASN A 128 20.64 -17.60 29.28
N LEU A 129 20.18 -17.89 28.06
CA LEU A 129 19.48 -16.89 27.25
C LEU A 129 18.05 -16.72 27.75
N GLU A 130 17.68 -15.47 28.05
CA GLU A 130 16.34 -15.10 28.49
C GLU A 130 15.29 -15.36 27.40
N LEU A 131 14.06 -15.65 27.82
CA LEU A 131 12.91 -15.76 26.93
C LEU A 131 12.26 -14.38 26.75
N ALA A 132 11.84 -14.06 25.53
CA ALA A 132 11.01 -12.89 25.26
C ALA A 132 9.52 -13.24 25.27
N LYS A 133 8.70 -12.24 25.63
CA LYS A 133 7.27 -12.24 25.33
C LYS A 133 7.03 -11.80 23.88
N GLU A 134 6.29 -12.59 23.12
CA GLU A 134 5.89 -12.22 21.77
C GLU A 134 4.68 -11.27 21.78
N ILE A 135 4.73 -10.25 20.95
CA ILE A 135 3.66 -9.26 20.76
C ILE A 135 3.38 -9.15 19.25
N ASP A 136 2.12 -9.26 18.85
CA ASP A 136 1.70 -8.83 17.51
C ASP A 136 1.36 -7.33 17.57
N PRO A 137 2.20 -6.45 16.98
CA PRO A 137 1.94 -5.01 17.01
C PRO A 137 0.75 -4.59 16.16
N PHE A 138 0.15 -5.49 15.36
CA PHE A 138 -1.01 -5.19 14.51
C PHE A 138 -2.31 -5.77 15.06
N ALA A 139 -2.30 -6.44 16.21
CA ALA A 139 -3.49 -7.08 16.77
C ALA A 139 -4.62 -6.07 17.11
N ALA A 140 -4.26 -4.86 17.51
CA ALA A 140 -5.19 -3.77 17.81
C ALA A 140 -5.28 -2.70 16.71
N ALA A 141 -4.50 -2.84 15.63
CA ALA A 141 -4.51 -1.88 14.53
C ALA A 141 -5.67 -2.19 13.58
N ALA A 142 -6.57 -1.21 13.40
CA ALA A 142 -7.63 -1.26 12.40
C ALA A 142 -7.27 -0.34 11.24
N VAL A 143 -7.49 -0.81 10.02
CA VAL A 143 -7.37 0.03 8.81
C VAL A 143 -8.78 0.42 8.40
N SER A 144 -9.10 1.70 8.48
CA SER A 144 -10.30 2.26 7.89
C SER A 144 -9.96 2.89 6.55
N LEU A 145 -10.92 2.86 5.62
CA LEU A 145 -10.77 3.45 4.28
C LEU A 145 -11.71 4.64 4.16
N LYS A 146 -11.20 5.76 3.66
CA LYS A 146 -11.99 6.95 3.32
C LYS A 146 -11.95 7.16 1.81
N GLY A 147 -13.06 7.67 1.27
CA GLY A 147 -13.18 7.95 -0.16
C GLY A 147 -13.75 6.80 -0.98
N ILE A 148 -13.71 6.97 -2.29
CA ILE A 148 -14.31 6.08 -3.30
C ILE A 148 -13.20 5.76 -4.31
N SER A 149 -13.02 4.50 -4.69
CA SER A 149 -11.99 4.08 -5.64
C SER A 149 -12.13 4.82 -6.98
N PRO A 150 -11.03 5.38 -7.55
CA PRO A 150 -9.63 5.20 -7.17
C PRO A 150 -9.06 6.30 -6.24
N LYS A 151 -9.91 7.08 -5.58
CA LYS A 151 -9.55 8.11 -4.59
C LYS A 151 -9.68 7.62 -3.16
N ILE A 152 -9.13 6.44 -2.85
CA ILE A 152 -9.16 5.87 -1.48
C ILE A 152 -7.94 6.37 -0.68
N THR A 153 -8.21 6.84 0.53
CA THR A 153 -7.19 7.17 1.53
C THR A 153 -7.33 6.23 2.73
N PRO A 154 -6.32 5.40 3.04
CA PRO A 154 -6.33 4.57 4.22
C PRO A 154 -6.02 5.42 5.46
N VAL A 155 -6.66 5.06 6.58
CA VAL A 155 -6.41 5.62 7.90
C VAL A 155 -6.15 4.45 8.82
N ILE A 156 -5.06 4.51 9.59
CA ILE A 156 -4.82 3.54 10.65
C ILE A 156 -5.42 4.11 11.93
N ASP A 157 -6.45 3.42 12.41
CA ASP A 157 -7.04 3.65 13.71
C ASP A 157 -6.39 2.68 14.70
N GLY A 158 -5.73 3.19 15.74
CA GLY A 158 -5.07 2.34 16.72
C GLY A 158 -4.42 3.12 17.85
N ILE A 159 -4.38 2.48 19.02
CA ILE A 159 -3.63 2.92 20.19
C ILE A 159 -2.41 1.99 20.35
N GLY A 160 -1.20 2.54 20.37
CA GLY A 160 -0.02 1.80 20.82
C GLY A 160 1.29 2.12 20.12
N TYR A 161 1.33 2.11 18.79
CA TYR A 161 2.58 2.27 18.03
C TYR A 161 2.41 3.20 16.83
N GLU A 162 3.53 3.76 16.38
CA GLU A 162 3.59 4.54 15.14
C GLU A 162 3.81 3.61 13.94
N TYR A 163 3.10 3.91 12.85
CA TYR A 163 3.14 3.14 11.59
C TYR A 163 3.45 4.05 10.41
N VAL A 164 4.16 3.50 9.43
CA VAL A 164 4.42 4.11 8.13
C VAL A 164 3.71 3.32 7.05
N LEU A 165 3.01 4.05 6.18
CA LEU A 165 2.30 3.52 5.03
C LEU A 165 3.16 3.60 3.77
N SER A 166 3.05 2.61 2.89
CA SER A 166 3.85 2.54 1.66
C SER A 166 3.39 3.46 0.52
N HIS A 167 2.26 4.16 0.65
CA HIS A 167 1.68 4.97 -0.42
C HIS A 167 1.88 6.48 -0.18
N LYS A 168 1.89 7.26 -1.27
CA LYS A 168 2.02 8.74 -1.25
C LYS A 168 0.87 9.48 -1.95
N GLY A 169 -0.20 8.77 -2.29
CA GLY A 169 -1.37 9.31 -3.00
C GLY A 169 -2.60 8.44 -2.78
N PHE A 170 -3.58 8.53 -3.67
CA PHE A 170 -4.76 7.68 -3.56
C PHE A 170 -4.46 6.22 -3.88
N LEU A 171 -5.30 5.33 -3.33
CA LEU A 171 -5.36 3.92 -3.64
C LEU A 171 -6.63 3.60 -4.43
N ALA A 172 -6.58 2.53 -5.20
CA ALA A 172 -7.71 1.93 -5.89
C ALA A 172 -8.09 0.57 -5.30
N ALA A 173 -9.29 0.10 -5.66
CA ALA A 173 -9.69 -1.29 -5.43
C ALA A 173 -8.66 -2.24 -6.07
N GLY A 174 -8.27 -3.29 -5.33
CA GLY A 174 -7.24 -4.24 -5.75
C GLY A 174 -5.80 -3.86 -5.37
N ASP A 175 -5.55 -2.63 -4.92
CA ASP A 175 -4.22 -2.25 -4.44
C ASP A 175 -3.83 -2.96 -3.14
N VAL A 176 -2.53 -3.11 -2.91
CA VAL A 176 -1.98 -3.64 -1.66
C VAL A 176 -1.26 -2.53 -0.89
N LEU A 177 -1.78 -2.21 0.29
CA LEU A 177 -1.17 -1.30 1.24
C LEU A 177 -0.20 -2.06 2.15
N LYS A 178 1.08 -1.66 2.17
CA LYS A 178 2.04 -2.15 3.14
C LYS A 178 2.15 -1.20 4.32
N ILE A 179 1.97 -1.75 5.52
CA ILE A 179 2.03 -1.04 6.79
C ILE A 179 3.27 -1.52 7.54
N THR A 180 4.12 -0.59 7.97
CA THR A 180 5.39 -0.90 8.67
C THR A 180 5.39 -0.24 10.04
N ILE A 181 5.72 -0.97 11.10
CA ILE A 181 5.94 -0.38 12.42
C ILE A 181 7.32 0.29 12.49
N THR A 182 7.39 1.50 13.05
CA THR A 182 8.66 2.22 13.25
C THR A 182 9.19 2.11 14.67
N ALA A 183 8.35 1.72 15.63
CA ALA A 183 8.72 1.54 17.02
C ALA A 183 9.58 0.28 17.26
N THR A 184 10.29 0.27 18.38
CA THR A 184 10.98 -0.90 18.93
C THR A 184 10.07 -1.62 19.91
N ALA A 185 10.20 -2.95 20.02
CA ALA A 185 9.47 -3.72 21.02
C ALA A 185 9.85 -3.27 22.45
N PRO A 186 8.91 -3.28 23.41
CA PRO A 186 9.22 -3.04 24.81
C PRO A 186 10.27 -4.01 25.36
N GLU A 187 10.92 -3.64 26.47
CA GLU A 187 11.86 -4.52 27.17
C GLU A 187 11.21 -5.87 27.55
N GLY A 188 11.95 -6.96 27.38
CA GLY A 188 11.47 -8.32 27.59
C GLY A 188 10.56 -8.84 26.48
N CYS A 189 10.33 -8.07 25.40
CA CYS A 189 9.41 -8.41 24.33
C CYS A 189 10.07 -8.43 22.95
N VAL A 190 9.45 -9.14 22.02
CA VAL A 190 9.78 -9.12 20.59
C VAL A 190 8.49 -8.99 19.78
N PHE A 191 8.56 -8.24 18.67
CA PHE A 191 7.46 -8.21 17.71
C PHE A 191 7.48 -9.47 16.85
N THR A 192 6.33 -10.13 16.70
CA THR A 192 6.18 -11.29 15.81
C THR A 192 6.36 -10.91 14.33
N GLN A 193 6.06 -9.66 14.01
CA GLN A 193 6.17 -9.08 12.68
C GLN A 193 6.36 -7.56 12.76
N THR A 194 7.03 -6.99 11.77
CA THR A 194 7.26 -5.53 11.67
C THR A 194 6.55 -4.90 10.48
N GLU A 195 5.95 -5.73 9.62
CA GLU A 195 5.29 -5.32 8.39
C GLU A 195 4.01 -6.16 8.24
N LYS A 196 2.95 -5.54 7.74
CA LYS A 196 1.68 -6.20 7.40
C LYS A 196 1.15 -5.64 6.10
N GLU A 197 0.66 -6.52 5.24
CA GLU A 197 -0.01 -6.13 4.00
C GLU A 197 -1.52 -6.13 4.20
N TYR A 198 -2.19 -5.16 3.58
CA TYR A 198 -3.63 -4.97 3.60
C TYR A 198 -4.11 -4.77 2.16
N MET A 199 -4.94 -5.69 1.67
CA MET A 199 -5.52 -5.61 0.33
C MET A 199 -6.78 -4.74 0.36
N ILE A 200 -6.85 -3.75 -0.53
CA ILE A 200 -8.07 -2.96 -0.73
C ILE A 200 -9.07 -3.83 -1.49
N GLY A 201 -10.15 -4.22 -0.82
CA GLY A 201 -11.12 -5.16 -1.37
C GLY A 201 -11.77 -4.67 -2.67
N GLU A 202 -12.01 -5.58 -3.61
CA GLU A 202 -12.63 -5.29 -4.91
C GLU A 202 -14.06 -4.75 -4.80
N LYS A 203 -14.76 -5.08 -3.70
CA LYS A 203 -16.13 -4.61 -3.40
C LYS A 203 -16.18 -3.27 -2.65
N THR A 204 -15.09 -2.51 -2.64
CA THR A 204 -15.12 -1.16 -2.09
C THR A 204 -15.96 -0.24 -2.98
N ASN A 205 -16.47 0.85 -2.41
CA ASN A 205 -17.17 1.87 -3.17
C ASN A 205 -16.27 2.38 -4.30
N HIS A 206 -16.81 2.49 -5.52
CA HIS A 206 -16.05 2.91 -6.70
C HIS A 206 -16.89 3.79 -7.61
N PHE A 207 -16.24 4.73 -8.30
CA PHE A 207 -16.90 5.49 -9.35
C PHE A 207 -17.26 4.55 -10.51
N LEU A 208 -18.47 4.71 -11.06
CA LEU A 208 -18.97 3.79 -12.07
C LEU A 208 -18.10 3.83 -13.33
N SER A 209 -17.88 2.69 -13.95
CA SER A 209 -17.33 2.60 -15.31
C SER A 209 -18.35 3.07 -16.36
N LYS A 210 -17.88 3.31 -17.59
CA LYS A 210 -18.78 3.64 -18.70
C LYS A 210 -19.76 2.50 -18.99
N GLU A 211 -19.34 1.25 -18.80
CA GLU A 211 -20.15 0.05 -18.99
C GLU A 211 -21.27 -0.08 -17.94
N GLU A 212 -20.95 0.23 -16.67
CA GLU A 212 -21.92 0.24 -15.58
C GLU A 212 -22.95 1.36 -15.75
N VAL A 213 -22.50 2.56 -16.15
CA VAL A 213 -23.42 3.64 -16.50
C VAL A 213 -24.33 3.22 -17.66
N ALA A 214 -23.75 2.70 -18.76
CA ALA A 214 -24.50 2.27 -19.94
C ALA A 214 -25.59 1.23 -19.59
N SER A 215 -25.27 0.31 -18.67
CA SER A 215 -26.18 -0.76 -18.23
C SER A 215 -27.35 -0.26 -17.37
N ASN A 216 -27.29 0.97 -16.87
CA ASN A 216 -28.33 1.59 -16.02
C ASN A 216 -29.00 2.81 -16.70
N LEU A 217 -28.70 3.07 -17.98
CA LEU A 217 -29.19 4.26 -18.68
C LEU A 217 -30.72 4.33 -18.76
N ASP A 218 -31.43 3.20 -18.91
CA ASP A 218 -32.89 3.22 -19.01
C ASP A 218 -33.55 3.72 -17.72
N THR A 219 -32.97 3.38 -16.55
CA THR A 219 -33.44 3.86 -15.25
C THR A 219 -33.19 5.36 -15.10
N VAL A 220 -31.99 5.82 -15.45
CA VAL A 220 -31.64 7.24 -15.42
C VAL A 220 -32.52 8.03 -16.39
N ASP A 221 -32.73 7.52 -17.61
CA ASP A 221 -33.54 8.14 -18.65
C ASP A 221 -34.99 8.33 -18.19
N SER A 222 -35.58 7.26 -17.66
CA SER A 222 -36.95 7.29 -17.14
C SER A 222 -37.12 8.33 -16.02
N SER A 223 -36.14 8.42 -15.12
CA SER A 223 -36.17 9.38 -14.00
C SER A 223 -36.04 10.83 -14.49
N CYS A 224 -35.17 11.10 -15.47
CA CYS A 224 -34.98 12.44 -16.04
C CYS A 224 -36.24 12.90 -16.78
N LYS A 225 -36.83 12.02 -17.61
CA LYS A 225 -38.10 12.30 -18.31
C LYS A 225 -39.22 12.64 -17.34
N GLN A 226 -39.39 11.84 -16.28
CA GLN A 226 -40.39 12.10 -15.25
C GLN A 226 -40.15 13.46 -14.57
N THR A 227 -38.89 13.78 -14.24
CA THR A 227 -38.51 15.07 -13.64
C THR A 227 -38.90 16.24 -14.55
N LEU A 228 -38.66 16.16 -15.86
CA LEU A 228 -39.06 17.20 -16.81
C LEU A 228 -40.58 17.38 -16.84
N MET A 229 -41.34 16.28 -16.89
CA MET A 229 -42.81 16.33 -16.86
C MET A 229 -43.34 16.96 -15.57
N ASP A 230 -42.72 16.67 -14.43
CA ASP A 230 -43.14 17.22 -13.13
C ASP A 230 -42.77 18.70 -13.00
N GLU A 231 -41.58 19.10 -13.45
CA GLU A 231 -41.14 20.49 -13.45
C GLU A 231 -41.97 21.36 -14.41
N ALA A 232 -42.48 20.80 -15.52
CA ALA A 232 -43.36 21.52 -16.43
C ALA A 232 -44.73 21.80 -15.78
N LYS A 233 -45.27 20.84 -15.01
CA LYS A 233 -46.54 21.00 -14.29
C LYS A 233 -46.44 21.97 -13.11
N ASP A 234 -45.23 22.22 -12.60
CA ASP A 234 -45.00 23.21 -11.56
C ASP A 234 -45.11 24.63 -12.14
N ASN A 235 -46.27 25.25 -11.90
CA ASN A 235 -46.62 26.58 -12.40
C ASN A 235 -45.71 27.72 -11.90
N THR A 236 -44.83 27.45 -10.91
CA THR A 236 -43.84 28.41 -10.42
C THR A 236 -42.58 28.44 -11.28
N LYS A 237 -42.29 27.38 -12.05
CA LYS A 237 -41.04 27.23 -12.79
C LYS A 237 -41.00 28.02 -14.08
N ARG A 238 -42.13 28.19 -14.78
CA ARG A 238 -42.24 28.95 -16.03
C ARG A 238 -41.16 28.51 -17.05
N LEU A 239 -41.17 27.23 -17.43
CA LEU A 239 -40.14 26.62 -18.28
C LEU A 239 -40.07 27.27 -19.66
N VAL A 240 -41.20 27.68 -20.27
CA VAL A 240 -41.16 28.38 -21.57
C VAL A 240 -40.34 29.69 -21.45
N TYR A 241 -40.58 30.47 -20.39
CA TYR A 241 -39.78 31.67 -20.11
C TYR A 241 -38.31 31.33 -19.85
N ARG A 242 -38.02 30.35 -18.99
CA ARG A 242 -36.64 29.97 -18.64
C ARG A 242 -35.85 29.49 -19.85
N MET A 243 -36.49 28.74 -20.74
CA MET A 243 -35.87 28.15 -21.93
C MET A 243 -35.66 29.18 -23.04
N THR A 244 -36.60 30.11 -23.22
CA THR A 244 -36.52 31.12 -24.29
C THR A 244 -35.83 32.42 -23.88
N HIS A 245 -35.69 32.65 -22.57
CA HIS A 245 -35.30 33.93 -21.97
C HIS A 245 -36.19 35.12 -22.36
N ASN A 246 -37.38 34.86 -22.95
CA ASN A 246 -38.28 35.91 -23.39
C ASN A 246 -39.31 36.28 -22.31
N LYS A 247 -39.14 37.46 -21.73
CA LYS A 247 -40.00 38.00 -20.65
C LYS A 247 -41.47 38.11 -21.03
N ASP A 248 -41.82 38.14 -22.31
CA ASP A 248 -43.22 38.18 -22.74
C ASP A 248 -44.02 36.97 -22.23
N TYR A 249 -43.37 35.80 -22.08
CA TYR A 249 -44.01 34.59 -21.54
C TYR A 249 -44.32 34.66 -20.04
N LEU A 250 -43.78 35.64 -19.29
CA LEU A 250 -44.16 35.83 -17.89
C LEU A 250 -45.63 36.25 -17.74
N GLY A 251 -46.22 36.85 -18.78
CA GLY A 251 -47.64 37.18 -18.85
C GLY A 251 -48.54 36.07 -19.40
N SER A 252 -47.97 34.96 -19.90
CA SER A 252 -48.70 33.83 -20.48
C SER A 252 -49.18 32.84 -19.42
N SER A 253 -49.99 31.85 -19.86
CA SER A 253 -50.47 30.75 -19.01
C SER A 253 -49.29 30.03 -18.36
N SER A 254 -49.38 29.82 -17.04
CA SER A 254 -48.39 29.06 -16.27
C SER A 254 -48.63 27.56 -16.28
N ASN A 255 -49.73 27.10 -16.88
CA ASN A 255 -50.11 25.70 -16.94
C ASN A 255 -49.36 25.05 -18.10
N GLU A 256 -48.08 24.82 -17.86
CA GLU A 256 -47.18 24.22 -18.82
C GLU A 256 -47.18 22.69 -18.69
N TYR A 257 -46.85 22.00 -19.77
CA TYR A 257 -46.71 20.55 -19.80
C TYR A 257 -45.70 20.12 -20.85
N ILE A 258 -45.08 18.98 -20.57
CA ILE A 258 -44.26 18.21 -21.51
C ILE A 258 -44.96 16.86 -21.67
N GLU A 259 -45.39 16.51 -22.88
CA GLU A 259 -46.02 15.21 -23.15
C GLU A 259 -44.98 14.09 -23.22
N ASP A 260 -43.85 14.38 -23.86
CA ASP A 260 -42.71 13.47 -23.98
C ASP A 260 -41.41 14.27 -24.20
N SER A 261 -40.28 13.62 -23.99
CA SER A 261 -38.96 14.17 -24.27
C SER A 261 -38.05 13.11 -24.87
N THR A 262 -37.21 13.53 -25.82
CA THR A 262 -36.29 12.63 -26.52
C THR A 262 -34.88 12.81 -25.96
N LEU A 263 -34.27 11.74 -25.45
CA LEU A 263 -32.84 11.70 -25.15
C LEU A 263 -32.06 11.77 -26.46
N VAL A 264 -31.43 12.91 -26.74
CA VAL A 264 -30.68 13.16 -27.98
C VAL A 264 -29.22 12.82 -27.86
N GLN A 265 -28.65 12.89 -26.66
CA GLN A 265 -27.25 12.56 -26.41
C GLN A 265 -27.03 12.20 -24.95
N CYS A 266 -26.14 11.24 -24.71
CA CYS A 266 -25.64 10.90 -23.38
C CYS A 266 -24.11 10.96 -23.38
N LEU A 267 -23.53 11.77 -22.47
CA LEU A 267 -22.07 11.88 -22.32
C LEU A 267 -21.65 11.40 -20.94
N TYR A 268 -20.58 10.60 -20.91
CA TYR A 268 -19.92 10.19 -19.69
C TYR A 268 -18.48 10.71 -19.67
N LEU A 269 -18.21 11.58 -18.71
CA LEU A 269 -16.93 12.25 -18.53
C LEU A 269 -16.15 11.59 -17.40
N THR A 270 -14.89 11.29 -17.65
CA THR A 270 -13.96 10.76 -16.63
C THR A 270 -12.76 11.67 -16.49
N GLU A 271 -12.39 11.99 -15.25
CA GLU A 271 -11.24 12.84 -14.94
C GLU A 271 -9.95 12.30 -15.59
N LYS A 272 -9.18 13.16 -16.27
CA LYS A 272 -7.92 12.79 -16.94
C LYS A 272 -6.80 12.49 -15.96
N THR A 273 -6.77 13.20 -14.85
CA THR A 273 -5.71 13.17 -13.86
C THR A 273 -6.34 13.16 -12.48
N LEU A 274 -6.04 12.16 -11.67
CA LEU A 274 -6.62 12.03 -10.33
C LEU A 274 -6.12 13.16 -9.43
N GLU A 275 -6.95 14.19 -9.23
CA GLU A 275 -6.67 15.33 -8.38
C GLU A 275 -7.67 15.41 -7.22
N ASP A 276 -7.22 15.96 -6.08
CA ASP A 276 -8.11 16.18 -4.94
C ASP A 276 -9.06 17.37 -5.19
N GLY A 277 -10.26 17.32 -4.61
CA GLY A 277 -11.25 18.39 -4.70
C GLY A 277 -11.99 18.53 -6.04
N LYS A 278 -11.80 17.60 -6.98
CA LYS A 278 -12.53 17.52 -8.25
C LYS A 278 -13.45 16.31 -8.30
N ASP A 279 -14.57 16.48 -9.00
CA ASP A 279 -15.48 15.37 -9.30
C ASP A 279 -14.76 14.36 -10.21
N ASN A 280 -14.90 13.08 -9.91
CA ASN A 280 -14.22 12.02 -10.66
C ASN A 280 -14.85 11.77 -12.02
N ASN A 281 -16.16 11.93 -12.10
CA ASN A 281 -16.91 11.73 -13.32
C ASN A 281 -18.15 12.62 -13.37
N TYR A 282 -18.70 12.76 -14.57
CA TYR A 282 -20.00 13.36 -14.80
C TYR A 282 -20.81 12.51 -15.77
N LEU A 283 -22.09 12.36 -15.51
CA LEU A 283 -23.07 11.85 -16.46
C LEU A 283 -23.96 13.00 -16.94
N TYR A 284 -23.94 13.25 -18.24
CA TYR A 284 -24.80 14.21 -18.91
C TYR A 284 -25.91 13.52 -19.68
N MET A 285 -27.15 13.89 -19.38
CA MET A 285 -28.33 13.43 -20.12
C MET A 285 -28.95 14.63 -20.84
N ILE A 286 -28.89 14.62 -22.17
CA ILE A 286 -29.31 15.74 -23.01
C ILE A 286 -30.62 15.40 -23.69
N TYR A 287 -31.66 16.14 -23.36
CA TYR A 287 -33.01 15.98 -23.88
C TYR A 287 -33.38 17.10 -24.83
N LYS A 288 -34.25 16.76 -25.76
CA LYS A 288 -35.04 17.69 -26.55
C LYS A 288 -36.51 17.49 -26.22
N ALA A 289 -37.23 18.56 -25.91
CA ALA A 289 -38.64 18.48 -25.55
C ALA A 289 -39.40 19.73 -26.01
N SER A 290 -40.70 19.54 -26.21
CA SER A 290 -41.65 20.64 -26.45
C SER A 290 -42.36 20.97 -25.14
N VAL A 291 -42.23 22.21 -24.69
CA VAL A 291 -42.98 22.76 -23.56
C VAL A 291 -44.19 23.51 -24.11
N SER A 292 -45.37 23.03 -23.75
CA SER A 292 -46.64 23.57 -24.24
C SER A 292 -47.46 24.14 -23.10
N ASN A 293 -48.28 25.14 -23.41
CA ASN A 293 -49.43 25.56 -22.61
C ASN A 293 -50.64 25.73 -23.55
N ASP A 294 -51.75 26.27 -23.05
CA ASP A 294 -52.99 26.44 -23.84
C ASP A 294 -52.86 27.36 -25.07
N LEU A 295 -51.78 28.12 -25.20
CA LEU A 295 -51.60 29.18 -26.21
C LEU A 295 -50.34 29.02 -27.06
N THR A 296 -49.30 28.38 -26.53
CA THR A 296 -47.97 28.36 -27.13
C THR A 296 -47.29 27.02 -26.91
N THR A 297 -46.53 26.59 -27.91
CA THR A 297 -45.60 25.47 -27.81
C THR A 297 -44.23 25.95 -28.24
N GLU A 298 -43.25 25.79 -27.36
CA GLU A 298 -41.85 26.08 -27.66
C GLU A 298 -41.03 24.81 -27.52
N GLU A 299 -40.11 24.61 -28.46
CA GLU A 299 -39.17 23.50 -28.44
C GLU A 299 -37.82 23.98 -27.92
N GLY A 300 -37.16 23.16 -27.09
CA GLY A 300 -35.79 23.42 -26.67
C GLY A 300 -35.14 22.21 -26.01
N TYR A 301 -34.03 22.47 -25.34
CA TYR A 301 -33.12 21.47 -24.83
C TYR A 301 -33.01 21.53 -23.31
N PHE A 302 -32.80 20.37 -22.70
CA PHE A 302 -32.63 20.21 -21.27
C PHE A 302 -31.39 19.34 -21.03
N VAL A 303 -30.44 19.82 -20.25
CA VAL A 303 -29.20 19.09 -19.94
C VAL A 303 -29.15 18.83 -18.45
N PHE A 304 -29.24 17.57 -18.05
CA PHE A 304 -28.96 17.12 -16.69
C PHE A 304 -27.46 16.87 -16.52
N GLU A 305 -26.89 17.31 -15.40
CA GLU A 305 -25.50 17.09 -15.01
C GLU A 305 -25.45 16.35 -13.66
N PHE A 306 -25.08 15.06 -13.68
CA PHE A 306 -24.91 14.26 -12.47
C PHE A 306 -23.42 14.10 -12.15
N PRO A 307 -22.87 14.81 -11.15
CA PRO A 307 -21.49 14.63 -10.71
C PRO A 307 -21.33 13.36 -9.88
N ASN A 308 -20.14 12.75 -9.92
CA ASN A 308 -19.74 11.67 -9.03
C ASN A 308 -20.74 10.52 -8.98
N VAL A 309 -21.08 9.92 -10.13
CA VAL A 309 -21.87 8.70 -10.17
C VAL A 309 -21.02 7.51 -9.70
N TYR A 310 -21.48 6.77 -8.69
CA TYR A 310 -20.67 5.74 -8.02
C TYR A 310 -21.51 4.57 -7.53
N MET A 311 -20.85 3.46 -7.21
CA MET A 311 -21.40 2.31 -6.51
C MET A 311 -21.11 2.46 -5.01
N ALA A 312 -22.15 2.38 -4.19
CA ALA A 312 -22.06 2.32 -2.73
C ALA A 312 -22.47 0.92 -2.25
N GLY A 313 -21.50 0.06 -1.94
CA GLY A 313 -21.77 -1.35 -1.69
C GLY A 313 -22.33 -2.03 -2.94
N GLU A 314 -23.64 -2.30 -2.94
CA GLU A 314 -24.37 -2.92 -4.07
C GLU A 314 -25.40 -1.97 -4.70
N GLU A 315 -25.43 -0.70 -4.29
CA GLU A 315 -26.38 0.30 -4.79
C GLU A 315 -25.71 1.32 -5.70
N TYR A 316 -26.25 1.50 -6.91
CA TYR A 316 -25.87 2.58 -7.80
C TYR A 316 -26.36 3.93 -7.29
N LYS A 317 -25.47 4.91 -7.22
CA LYS A 317 -25.75 6.28 -6.78
C LYS A 317 -25.55 7.23 -7.96
N PHE A 318 -26.67 7.62 -8.57
CA PHE A 318 -26.73 8.59 -9.66
C PHE A 318 -27.18 9.98 -9.23
N GLY A 319 -27.65 10.16 -7.98
CA GLY A 319 -28.18 11.44 -7.49
C GLY A 319 -29.53 11.84 -8.09
N LEU A 320 -30.34 10.86 -8.50
CA LEU A 320 -31.62 11.07 -9.19
C LEU A 320 -32.66 11.79 -8.30
N GLU A 321 -32.55 11.62 -6.99
CA GLU A 321 -33.38 12.31 -5.99
C GLU A 321 -33.22 13.84 -6.03
N HIS A 322 -32.14 14.33 -6.62
CA HIS A 322 -31.83 15.74 -6.81
C HIS A 322 -31.92 16.19 -8.28
N ALA A 323 -32.47 15.38 -9.18
CA ALA A 323 -32.48 15.65 -10.63
C ALA A 323 -33.07 17.03 -10.99
N LYS A 324 -34.09 17.50 -10.27
CA LYS A 324 -34.70 18.83 -10.47
C LYS A 324 -33.74 20.00 -10.25
N ASP A 325 -32.70 19.80 -9.46
CA ASP A 325 -31.69 20.80 -9.13
C ASP A 325 -30.49 20.73 -10.09
N TYR A 326 -30.43 19.69 -10.93
CA TYR A 326 -29.28 19.34 -11.77
C TYR A 326 -29.51 19.54 -13.27
N TYR A 327 -30.62 20.15 -13.69
CA TYR A 327 -30.84 20.47 -15.10
C TYR A 327 -30.80 21.96 -15.41
N LYS A 328 -30.33 22.28 -16.62
CA LYS A 328 -30.50 23.59 -17.26
C LYS A 328 -31.25 23.43 -18.58
N CYS A 329 -31.90 24.50 -19.02
CA CYS A 329 -32.61 24.52 -20.29
C CYS A 329 -32.33 25.78 -21.10
N ASP A 330 -32.38 25.64 -22.42
CA ASP A 330 -32.23 26.72 -23.40
C ASP A 330 -32.85 26.29 -24.73
N LYS A 331 -33.19 27.24 -25.60
CA LYS A 331 -33.58 26.95 -26.98
C LYS A 331 -32.40 26.47 -27.83
N ASP A 332 -31.19 26.86 -27.49
CA ASP A 332 -29.98 26.51 -28.21
C ASP A 332 -29.11 25.52 -27.42
N LEU A 333 -28.99 24.30 -27.95
CA LEU A 333 -28.15 23.26 -27.36
C LEU A 333 -26.67 23.69 -27.27
N GLU A 334 -26.19 24.47 -28.24
CA GLU A 334 -24.79 24.87 -28.24
C GLU A 334 -24.49 25.86 -27.10
N VAL A 335 -25.45 26.69 -26.70
CA VAL A 335 -25.34 27.53 -25.50
C VAL A 335 -25.13 26.64 -24.26
N LEU A 336 -25.95 25.58 -24.10
CA LEU A 336 -25.81 24.66 -22.97
C LEU A 336 -24.49 23.88 -23.00
N LYS A 337 -24.01 23.46 -24.18
CA LYS A 337 -22.72 22.77 -24.32
C LYS A 337 -21.54 23.67 -23.99
N GLU A 338 -21.56 24.91 -24.47
CA GLU A 338 -20.54 25.92 -24.18
C GLU A 338 -20.49 26.24 -22.68
N GLU A 339 -21.63 26.25 -22.00
CA GLU A 339 -21.71 26.53 -20.56
C GLU A 339 -21.30 25.33 -19.69
N LEU A 340 -21.77 24.13 -20.02
CA LEU A 340 -21.70 22.97 -19.10
C LEU A 340 -20.58 22.00 -19.44
N ILE A 341 -20.34 21.74 -20.73
CA ILE A 341 -19.49 20.65 -21.20
C ILE A 341 -18.11 21.17 -21.62
N LYS A 342 -18.06 22.24 -22.42
CA LYS A 342 -16.81 22.81 -22.93
C LYS A 342 -15.80 23.18 -21.83
N PRO A 343 -16.21 23.75 -20.68
CA PRO A 343 -15.26 24.05 -19.60
C PRO A 343 -14.56 22.80 -19.04
N LYS A 344 -15.18 21.62 -19.18
CA LYS A 344 -14.66 20.34 -18.68
C LYS A 344 -13.74 19.63 -19.67
N GLU A 345 -13.72 20.00 -20.95
CA GLU A 345 -12.91 19.34 -21.99
C GLU A 345 -11.42 19.29 -21.68
N LYS A 346 -10.89 20.30 -20.96
CA LYS A 346 -9.48 20.34 -20.59
C LYS A 346 -9.12 19.23 -19.61
N GLU A 347 -10.00 18.96 -18.65
CA GLU A 347 -9.72 18.13 -17.47
C GLU A 347 -10.36 16.74 -17.53
N TYR A 348 -11.32 16.54 -18.43
CA TYR A 348 -12.07 15.28 -18.55
C TYR A 348 -11.91 14.68 -19.95
N VAL A 349 -11.93 13.35 -19.99
CA VAL A 349 -12.14 12.57 -21.22
C VAL A 349 -13.64 12.43 -21.39
N ILE A 350 -14.15 12.84 -22.56
CA ILE A 350 -15.57 12.77 -22.89
C ILE A 350 -15.84 11.49 -23.70
N ASN A 351 -16.77 10.67 -23.24
CA ASN A 351 -17.25 9.50 -23.96
C ASN A 351 -18.74 9.68 -24.29
N THR A 352 -19.12 9.52 -25.55
CA THR A 352 -20.54 9.46 -25.94
C THR A 352 -21.06 8.05 -25.72
N LEU A 353 -22.13 7.90 -24.92
CA LEU A 353 -22.80 6.63 -24.67
C LEU A 353 -24.00 6.42 -25.59
N LYS A 354 -24.65 7.50 -26.02
CA LYS A 354 -25.79 7.51 -26.95
C LYS A 354 -25.81 8.79 -27.75
#